data_AF-A0A970ME61-F1
#
_entry.id   AF-A0A970ME61-F1
#
_cell.length_a   1.000
_cell.length_b   1.000
_cell.length_c   1.000
_cell.angle_alpha   90.00
_cell.angle_beta   90.00
_cell.angle_gamma   90.00
#
_symmetry.space_group_name_H-M   'P 1'
#
loop_
_entity.id
_entity.type
_entity.pdbx_description
1 polymer ?
#
loop_
_entity_poly.entity_id
_entity_poly.type
_entity_poly.pdbx_seq_one_letter_code
_entity_poly.pdbx_strand_id
1 'polypeptide(L)'
;MKNRTLPDKLIIFLLSLSIILKPVYLWKSGIPQIADILLMFSFILFYITFGLKTHPQMNKLINIQIIFICYILLANLCWELILNGGLSVLRISAYYIYNFLVCLFAMMLHHKYNKRLFHLVYNAVFLSVILQMATFILQGGFTGHRSVAYFNNPNQLGYHSLLCTALMLFLSQRTAVRKITLILGLFFTGILVMASLSKAAIIPYFVMLLYYILIYKKKNRCIVRIMFFIVVAFFLLSLLLLPDLYILKQGTLLYSVNHRISLIGTDTDDSLAGRGYTRLLDYLAYLPVGIGEGAYYRFEPPGEFHSTLGNLLLSYGIIGLGCFLMMLYIVLKKNNYQELYLFLCILLYGLTHNGIRNPFLWMLLGLVYADSICRSDEPSKLPITADALGGE
;
A
#
# COMPACT_ATOMS: atom_id res chain seq x y z
N MET A 1 -7.37 -29.45 15.51
CA MET A 1 -8.13 -28.96 14.35
C MET A 1 -9.57 -28.75 14.77
N LYS A 2 -10.02 -27.52 15.05
CA LYS A 2 -11.46 -27.25 15.28
C LYS A 2 -12.14 -27.17 13.91
N ASN A 3 -13.15 -28.00 13.66
CA ASN A 3 -13.90 -28.01 12.41
C ASN A 3 -14.41 -26.59 12.12
N ARG A 4 -13.92 -25.99 11.04
CA ARG A 4 -14.39 -24.69 10.56
C ARG A 4 -15.78 -24.86 9.99
N THR A 5 -16.68 -23.96 10.37
CA THR A 5 -18.00 -23.88 9.76
C THR A 5 -17.85 -23.53 8.28
N LEU A 6 -18.84 -23.86 7.46
CA LEU A 6 -18.85 -23.51 6.04
C LEU A 6 -18.66 -21.99 5.81
N PRO A 7 -19.30 -21.08 6.58
CA PRO A 7 -19.07 -19.64 6.48
C PRO A 7 -17.62 -19.22 6.70
N ASP A 8 -16.91 -19.80 7.69
CA ASP A 8 -15.50 -19.50 7.95
C ASP A 8 -14.61 -19.78 6.73
N LYS A 9 -14.85 -20.92 6.06
CA LYS A 9 -14.09 -21.31 4.86
C LYS A 9 -14.38 -20.36 3.70
N LEU A 10 -15.65 -20.00 3.52
CA LEU A 10 -16.09 -19.12 2.43
C LEU A 10 -15.54 -17.70 2.60
N ILE A 11 -15.60 -17.12 3.80
CA ILE A 11 -15.04 -15.79 4.08
C ILE A 11 -13.55 -15.73 3.72
N ILE A 12 -12.78 -16.72 4.19
CA ILE A 12 -11.33 -16.78 3.95
C ILE A 12 -11.02 -17.02 2.47
N PHE A 13 -11.83 -17.84 1.79
CA PHE A 13 -11.70 -18.06 0.35
C PHE A 13 -11.91 -16.75 -0.42
N LEU A 14 -13.01 -16.03 -0.14
CA LEU A 14 -13.33 -14.75 -0.78
C LEU A 14 -12.27 -13.68 -0.51
N LEU A 15 -11.79 -13.59 0.73
CA LEU A 15 -10.68 -12.71 1.10
C LEU A 15 -9.42 -13.02 0.29
N SER A 16 -9.02 -14.30 0.26
CA SER A 16 -7.81 -14.71 -0.45
C SER A 16 -7.94 -14.45 -1.95
N LEU A 17 -9.09 -14.78 -2.54
CA LEU A 17 -9.38 -14.54 -3.95
C LEU A 17 -9.37 -13.05 -4.29
N SER A 18 -9.93 -12.19 -3.42
CA SER A 18 -9.90 -10.73 -3.61
C SER A 18 -8.47 -10.16 -3.65
N ILE A 19 -7.58 -10.66 -2.79
CA ILE A 19 -6.17 -10.25 -2.76
C ILE A 19 -5.45 -10.74 -4.02
N ILE A 20 -5.65 -12.01 -4.40
CA ILE A 20 -5.03 -12.62 -5.59
C ILE A 20 -5.44 -11.87 -6.86
N LEU A 21 -6.72 -11.55 -7.01
CA LEU A 21 -7.28 -10.89 -8.18
C LEU A 21 -7.18 -9.36 -8.16
N LYS A 22 -6.65 -8.74 -7.09
CA LYS A 22 -6.49 -7.28 -7.02
C LYS A 22 -5.82 -6.63 -8.24
N PRO A 23 -4.76 -7.22 -8.85
CA PRO A 23 -4.15 -6.67 -10.05
C PRO A 23 -4.96 -6.84 -11.34
N VAL A 24 -6.02 -7.66 -11.34
CA VAL A 24 -6.81 -7.95 -12.55
C VAL A 24 -7.85 -6.85 -12.78
N TYR A 25 -7.50 -5.85 -13.59
CA TYR A 25 -8.46 -4.82 -14.00
C TYR A 25 -9.15 -5.28 -15.26
N LEU A 26 -10.49 -5.37 -15.20
CA LEU A 26 -11.31 -5.69 -16.36
C LEU A 26 -11.94 -4.44 -16.98
N TRP A 27 -11.82 -3.29 -16.31
CA TRP A 27 -12.38 -2.03 -16.76
C TRP A 27 -11.53 -0.85 -16.28
N LYS A 28 -11.93 0.36 -16.69
CA LYS A 28 -11.22 1.62 -16.40
C LYS A 28 -11.00 1.82 -14.91
N SER A 29 -9.88 2.47 -14.57
CA SER A 29 -9.60 2.87 -13.19
C SER A 29 -10.62 3.92 -12.72
N GLY A 30 -10.84 4.01 -11.42
CA GLY A 30 -11.82 4.95 -10.86
C GLY A 30 -13.25 4.40 -10.78
N ILE A 31 -13.42 3.08 -10.88
CA ILE A 31 -14.60 2.35 -10.40
C ILE A 31 -14.16 1.05 -9.70
N PRO A 32 -14.97 0.49 -8.76
CA PRO A 32 -14.63 -0.76 -8.05
C PRO A 32 -14.29 -1.86 -9.04
N GLN A 33 -13.26 -2.68 -8.80
CA GLN A 33 -12.88 -3.86 -9.62
C GLN A 33 -13.51 -5.15 -9.07
N ILE A 34 -13.41 -6.29 -9.78
CA ILE A 34 -13.90 -7.60 -9.28
C ILE A 34 -13.35 -7.91 -7.89
N ALA A 35 -12.05 -7.69 -7.69
CA ALA A 35 -11.41 -7.88 -6.40
C ALA A 35 -12.07 -7.05 -5.29
N ASP A 36 -12.48 -5.82 -5.58
CA ASP A 36 -13.08 -4.93 -4.60
C ASP A 36 -14.47 -5.41 -4.17
N ILE A 37 -15.24 -5.94 -5.13
CA ILE A 37 -16.57 -6.55 -4.92
C ILE A 37 -16.44 -7.81 -4.06
N LEU A 38 -15.48 -8.70 -4.39
CA LEU A 38 -15.23 -9.92 -3.62
C LEU A 38 -14.82 -9.62 -2.18
N LEU A 39 -13.99 -8.59 -1.97
CA LEU A 39 -13.59 -8.16 -0.63
C LEU A 39 -14.78 -7.62 0.17
N MET A 40 -15.65 -6.83 -0.46
CA MET A 40 -16.87 -6.32 0.18
C MET A 40 -17.83 -7.45 0.53
N PHE A 41 -18.02 -8.43 -0.35
CA PHE A 41 -18.86 -9.59 -0.07
C PHE A 41 -18.30 -10.44 1.09
N SER A 42 -16.98 -10.61 1.16
CA SER A 42 -16.30 -11.24 2.29
C SER A 42 -16.56 -10.49 3.61
N PHE A 43 -16.51 -9.16 3.60
CA PHE A 43 -16.84 -8.32 4.75
C PHE A 43 -18.30 -8.47 5.20
N ILE A 44 -19.26 -8.37 4.26
CA ILE A 44 -20.69 -8.49 4.57
C ILE A 44 -20.99 -9.86 5.17
N LEU A 45 -20.46 -10.94 4.57
CA LEU A 45 -20.63 -12.29 5.07
C LEU A 45 -20.03 -12.46 6.48
N PHE A 46 -18.85 -11.90 6.72
CA PHE A 46 -18.24 -11.89 8.06
C PHE A 46 -19.11 -11.15 9.07
N TYR A 47 -19.62 -9.98 8.71
CA TYR A 47 -20.49 -9.19 9.58
C TYR A 47 -21.78 -9.93 9.95
N ILE A 48 -22.47 -10.52 8.97
CA ILE A 48 -23.69 -11.31 9.22
C ILE A 48 -23.39 -12.52 10.13
N THR A 49 -22.23 -13.17 9.94
CA THR A 49 -21.88 -14.39 10.67
C THR A 49 -21.37 -14.12 12.10
N PHE A 50 -20.63 -13.03 12.32
CA PHE A 50 -19.88 -12.81 13.56
C PHE A 50 -20.15 -11.46 14.25
N GLY A 51 -20.80 -10.52 13.58
CA GLY A 51 -21.03 -9.15 14.04
C GLY A 51 -19.77 -8.26 14.01
N LEU A 52 -19.94 -7.00 14.39
CA LEU A 52 -18.85 -6.02 14.55
C LEU A 52 -18.14 -6.21 15.90
N LYS A 53 -17.33 -7.26 16.02
CA LYS A 53 -16.53 -7.50 17.22
C LYS A 53 -15.08 -7.09 16.97
N THR A 54 -14.62 -6.08 17.71
CA THR A 54 -13.22 -5.63 17.72
C THR A 54 -12.72 -5.53 19.16
N HIS A 55 -11.40 -5.50 19.34
CA HIS A 55 -10.81 -5.29 20.66
C HIS A 55 -11.06 -3.83 21.10
N PRO A 56 -11.43 -3.53 22.36
CA PRO A 56 -11.76 -2.16 22.79
C PRO A 56 -10.65 -1.13 22.54
N GLN A 57 -9.38 -1.52 22.65
CA GLN A 57 -8.25 -0.65 22.32
C GLN A 57 -8.19 -0.25 20.83
N MET A 58 -8.90 -0.98 19.95
CA MET A 58 -9.03 -0.65 18.53
C MET A 58 -9.89 0.60 18.30
N ASN A 59 -10.78 0.94 19.24
CA ASN A 59 -11.71 2.08 19.14
C ASN A 59 -10.98 3.40 18.87
N LYS A 60 -9.76 3.57 19.36
CA LYS A 60 -8.98 4.79 19.11
C LYS A 60 -8.73 5.01 17.61
N LEU A 61 -8.32 3.97 16.87
CA LEU A 61 -8.11 4.05 15.42
C LEU A 61 -9.44 4.11 14.65
N ILE A 62 -10.47 3.42 15.14
CA ILE A 62 -11.81 3.44 14.53
C ILE A 62 -12.40 4.85 14.62
N ASN A 63 -12.35 5.49 15.79
CA ASN A 63 -12.92 6.81 16.02
C ASN A 63 -12.25 7.88 15.16
N ILE A 64 -10.92 7.89 15.07
CA ILE A 64 -10.22 8.86 14.21
C ILE A 64 -10.53 8.62 12.71
N GLN A 65 -10.73 7.37 12.29
CA GLN A 65 -11.16 7.06 10.92
C GLN A 65 -12.59 7.55 10.67
N ILE A 66 -13.51 7.36 11.63
CA ILE A 66 -14.88 7.89 11.53
C ILE A 66 -14.83 9.40 11.39
N ILE A 67 -14.08 10.10 12.25
CA ILE A 67 -13.90 11.57 12.16
C ILE A 67 -13.38 11.96 10.77
N PHE A 68 -12.34 11.27 10.28
CA PHE A 68 -11.76 11.53 8.97
C PHE A 68 -12.78 11.36 7.82
N ILE A 69 -13.57 10.27 7.83
CA ILE A 69 -14.56 9.99 6.79
C ILE A 69 -15.75 10.95 6.87
N CYS A 70 -16.26 11.22 8.08
CA CYS A 70 -17.33 12.18 8.30
C CYS A 70 -16.92 13.56 7.79
N TYR A 71 -15.67 13.95 8.05
CA TYR A 71 -15.12 15.20 7.55
C TYR A 71 -15.00 15.22 6.02
N ILE A 72 -14.49 14.15 5.40
CA ILE A 72 -14.44 14.01 3.93
C ILE A 72 -15.85 14.09 3.32
N LEU A 73 -16.81 13.37 3.90
CA LEU A 73 -18.19 13.38 3.45
C LEU A 73 -18.79 14.78 3.54
N LEU A 74 -18.57 15.48 4.65
CA LEU A 74 -19.04 16.84 4.85
C LEU A 74 -18.43 17.80 3.83
N ALA A 75 -17.11 17.79 3.68
CA ALA A 75 -16.40 18.63 2.71
C ALA A 75 -16.89 18.38 1.29
N ASN A 76 -16.98 17.12 0.89
CA ASN A 76 -17.46 16.74 -0.45
C ASN A 76 -18.94 17.07 -0.65
N LEU A 77 -19.79 16.93 0.37
CA LEU A 77 -21.20 17.31 0.29
C LEU A 77 -21.37 18.82 0.14
N CYS A 78 -20.64 19.63 0.92
CA CYS A 78 -20.67 21.08 0.80
C CYS A 78 -20.26 21.52 -0.62
N TRP A 79 -19.18 20.96 -1.15
CA TRP A 79 -18.71 21.32 -2.49
C TRP A 79 -19.60 20.78 -3.62
N GLU A 80 -20.23 19.62 -3.44
CA GLU A 80 -21.25 19.13 -4.38
C GLU A 80 -22.42 20.10 -4.48
N LEU A 81 -22.90 20.63 -3.35
CA LEU A 81 -23.99 21.62 -3.30
C LEU A 81 -23.59 22.96 -3.91
N ILE A 82 -22.35 23.42 -3.69
CA ILE A 82 -21.83 24.67 -4.26
C ILE A 82 -21.69 24.57 -5.78
N LEU A 83 -21.23 23.44 -6.30
CA LEU A 83 -20.86 23.27 -7.70
C LEU A 83 -21.99 22.76 -8.60
N ASN A 84 -23.13 22.34 -8.03
CA ASN A 84 -24.21 21.65 -8.75
C ASN A 84 -23.70 20.44 -9.58
N GLY A 85 -22.74 19.69 -9.02
CA GLY A 85 -21.83 18.80 -9.75
C GLY A 85 -22.34 17.39 -10.12
N GLY A 86 -23.65 17.13 -10.06
CA GLY A 86 -24.28 15.89 -10.55
C GLY A 86 -23.78 14.59 -9.90
N LEU A 87 -23.33 14.62 -8.63
CA LEU A 87 -22.78 13.53 -7.80
C LEU A 87 -21.31 13.17 -8.04
N SER A 88 -20.57 13.97 -8.80
CA SER A 88 -19.17 13.67 -9.14
C SER A 88 -18.22 13.77 -7.92
N VAL A 89 -18.47 14.71 -7.00
CA VAL A 89 -17.66 14.95 -5.79
C VAL A 89 -18.04 13.91 -4.73
N LEU A 90 -19.33 13.64 -4.54
CA LEU A 90 -19.80 12.64 -3.57
C LEU A 90 -19.33 11.21 -3.90
N ARG A 91 -19.19 10.86 -5.18
CA ARG A 91 -18.65 9.55 -5.58
C ARG A 91 -17.27 9.28 -4.99
N ILE A 92 -16.46 10.32 -4.80
CA ILE A 92 -15.09 10.15 -4.29
C ILE A 92 -15.08 9.77 -2.81
N SER A 93 -16.05 10.23 -2.03
CA SER A 93 -16.22 9.84 -0.63
C SER A 93 -16.42 8.32 -0.48
N ALA A 94 -17.01 7.65 -1.47
CA ALA A 94 -17.19 6.19 -1.46
C ALA A 94 -15.85 5.43 -1.41
N TYR A 95 -14.77 5.97 -1.99
CA TYR A 95 -13.43 5.37 -1.87
C TYR A 95 -12.93 5.38 -0.42
N TYR A 96 -13.12 6.48 0.29
CA TYR A 96 -12.69 6.62 1.67
C TYR A 96 -13.51 5.74 2.61
N ILE A 97 -14.83 5.64 2.39
CA ILE A 97 -15.70 4.70 3.10
C ILE A 97 -15.26 3.25 2.84
N TYR A 98 -15.06 2.88 1.58
CA TYR A 98 -14.62 1.54 1.21
C TYR A 98 -13.31 1.15 1.91
N ASN A 99 -12.32 2.05 1.85
CA ASN A 99 -11.01 1.83 2.44
C ASN A 99 -11.04 1.74 3.97
N PHE A 100 -11.89 2.53 4.62
CA PHE A 100 -12.18 2.38 6.04
C PHE A 100 -12.74 0.99 6.37
N LEU A 101 -13.72 0.52 5.59
CA LEU A 101 -14.27 -0.81 5.78
C LEU A 101 -13.21 -1.90 5.60
N VAL A 102 -12.26 -1.73 4.68
CA VAL A 102 -11.11 -2.63 4.54
C VAL A 102 -10.21 -2.62 5.78
N CYS A 103 -9.89 -1.45 6.34
CA CYS A 103 -9.11 -1.35 7.57
C CYS A 103 -9.84 -2.01 8.75
N LEU A 104 -11.13 -1.72 8.92
CA LEU A 104 -11.98 -2.31 9.95
C LEU A 104 -12.06 -3.83 9.78
N PHE A 105 -12.23 -4.31 8.55
CA PHE A 105 -12.30 -5.72 8.23
C PHE A 105 -10.99 -6.44 8.59
N ALA A 106 -9.85 -5.85 8.25
CA ALA A 106 -8.54 -6.40 8.61
C ALA A 106 -8.38 -6.54 10.14
N MET A 107 -8.83 -5.56 10.93
CA MET A 107 -8.81 -5.63 12.39
C MET A 107 -9.74 -6.71 12.95
N MET A 108 -10.96 -6.82 12.43
CA MET A 108 -11.92 -7.86 12.84
C MET A 108 -11.44 -9.27 12.50
N LEU A 109 -10.91 -9.47 11.29
CA LEU A 109 -10.32 -10.73 10.87
C LEU A 109 -9.14 -11.10 11.76
N HIS A 110 -8.30 -10.12 12.14
CA HIS A 110 -7.16 -10.39 13.01
C HIS A 110 -7.64 -10.79 14.42
N HIS A 111 -8.64 -10.10 14.96
CA HIS A 111 -9.25 -10.48 16.23
C HIS A 111 -9.80 -11.91 16.22
N LYS A 112 -10.44 -12.33 15.11
CA LYS A 112 -11.03 -13.66 14.96
C LYS A 112 -10.01 -14.78 14.68
N TYR A 113 -9.07 -14.54 13.76
CA TYR A 113 -8.19 -15.58 13.22
C TYR A 113 -6.72 -15.45 13.66
N ASN A 114 -6.34 -14.34 14.31
CA ASN A 114 -5.02 -14.06 14.88
C ASN A 114 -3.89 -14.33 13.84
N LYS A 115 -2.74 -14.90 14.26
CA LYS A 115 -1.58 -15.23 13.40
C LYS A 115 -1.92 -16.08 12.17
N ARG A 116 -3.05 -16.81 12.17
CA ARG A 116 -3.49 -17.55 10.99
C ARG A 116 -3.91 -16.63 9.85
N LEU A 117 -4.49 -15.47 10.16
CA LEU A 117 -4.78 -14.45 9.16
C LEU A 117 -3.50 -14.04 8.43
N PHE A 118 -2.41 -13.79 9.17
CA PHE A 118 -1.15 -13.38 8.57
C PHE A 118 -0.61 -14.39 7.56
N HIS A 119 -0.68 -15.68 7.89
CA HIS A 119 -0.26 -16.73 6.96
C HIS A 119 -1.15 -16.76 5.69
N LEU A 120 -2.46 -16.57 5.85
CA LEU A 120 -3.40 -16.54 4.74
C LEU A 120 -3.17 -15.32 3.83
N VAL A 121 -3.09 -14.12 4.41
CA VAL A 121 -2.83 -12.88 3.67
C VAL A 121 -1.47 -12.96 2.98
N TYR A 122 -0.43 -13.47 3.65
CA TYR A 122 0.89 -13.63 3.06
C TYR A 122 0.85 -14.53 1.82
N ASN A 123 0.22 -15.70 1.92
CA ASN A 123 0.12 -16.62 0.78
C ASN A 123 -0.71 -16.01 -0.36
N ALA A 124 -1.80 -15.30 -0.05
CA ALA A 124 -2.62 -14.64 -1.05
C ALA A 124 -1.87 -13.50 -1.77
N VAL A 125 -1.10 -12.68 -1.03
CA VAL A 125 -0.23 -11.64 -1.60
C VAL A 125 0.86 -12.28 -2.48
N PHE A 126 1.53 -13.33 -1.99
CA PHE A 126 2.54 -14.05 -2.77
C PHE A 126 1.98 -14.64 -4.07
N LEU A 127 0.78 -15.24 -4.02
CA LEU A 127 0.08 -15.73 -5.22
C LEU A 127 -0.33 -14.59 -6.16
N SER A 128 -0.74 -13.43 -5.63
CA SER A 128 -1.01 -12.23 -6.44
C SER A 128 0.24 -11.75 -7.19
N VAL A 129 1.40 -11.78 -6.52
CA VAL A 129 2.69 -11.44 -7.13
C VAL A 129 3.08 -12.45 -8.21
N ILE A 130 2.87 -13.75 -7.98
CA ILE A 130 3.10 -14.79 -9.01
C ILE A 130 2.19 -14.55 -10.23
N LEU A 131 0.91 -14.25 -10.01
CA LEU A 131 -0.02 -13.96 -11.10
C LEU A 131 0.46 -12.77 -11.94
N GLN A 132 0.92 -11.70 -11.30
CA GLN A 132 1.48 -10.53 -12.00
C GLN A 132 2.78 -10.82 -12.73
N MET A 133 3.65 -11.62 -12.14
CA MET A 133 4.90 -12.03 -12.79
C MET A 133 4.61 -12.89 -14.02
N ALA A 134 3.67 -13.83 -13.91
CA ALA A 134 3.24 -14.67 -15.02
C ALA A 134 2.67 -13.81 -16.15
N THR A 135 1.84 -12.82 -15.84
CA THR A 135 1.23 -11.96 -16.85
C THR A 135 2.24 -11.03 -17.49
N PHE A 136 3.19 -10.50 -16.71
CA PHE A 136 4.33 -9.75 -17.22
C PHE A 136 5.14 -10.59 -18.23
N ILE A 137 5.48 -11.84 -17.91
CA ILE A 137 6.21 -12.73 -18.82
C ILE A 137 5.38 -13.03 -20.08
N LEU A 138 4.08 -13.34 -19.93
CA LEU A 138 3.18 -13.64 -21.05
C LEU A 138 3.00 -12.44 -22.00
N GLN A 139 3.13 -11.21 -21.51
CA GLN A 139 3.10 -9.98 -22.32
C GLN A 139 4.46 -9.66 -22.97
N GLY A 140 5.42 -10.58 -22.95
CA GLY A 140 6.75 -10.40 -23.54
C GLY A 140 7.80 -9.83 -22.59
N GLY A 141 7.48 -9.66 -21.31
CA GLY A 141 8.41 -9.21 -20.28
C GLY A 141 8.96 -7.81 -20.57
N PHE A 142 10.30 -7.69 -20.55
CA PHE A 142 10.99 -6.43 -20.79
C PHE A 142 11.03 -6.09 -22.30
N THR A 143 9.93 -5.53 -22.80
CA THR A 143 9.82 -5.06 -24.20
C THR A 143 10.42 -3.67 -24.43
N GLY A 144 10.87 -3.02 -23.37
CA GLY A 144 11.31 -1.64 -23.36
C GLY A 144 10.20 -0.62 -23.17
N HIS A 145 8.92 -0.99 -23.26
CA HIS A 145 7.83 -0.11 -22.85
C HIS A 145 7.54 -0.24 -21.35
N ARG A 146 6.88 0.78 -20.77
CA ARG A 146 6.42 0.73 -19.37
C ARG A 146 5.38 -0.38 -19.25
N SER A 147 5.66 -1.40 -18.46
CA SER A 147 4.72 -2.49 -18.26
C SER A 147 3.57 -2.05 -17.35
N VAL A 148 2.36 -2.46 -17.73
CA VAL A 148 1.16 -2.30 -16.92
C VAL A 148 0.62 -3.63 -16.39
N ALA A 149 1.08 -4.77 -16.95
CA ALA A 149 0.51 -6.09 -16.72
C ALA A 149 -1.03 -6.06 -16.91
N TYR A 150 -1.80 -6.31 -15.86
CA TYR A 150 -3.26 -6.19 -15.88
C TYR A 150 -3.79 -4.85 -15.36
N PHE A 151 -2.94 -3.93 -14.94
CA PHE A 151 -3.37 -2.58 -14.54
C PHE A 151 -3.61 -1.69 -15.77
N ASN A 152 -4.31 -0.57 -15.55
CA ASN A 152 -4.50 0.43 -16.61
C ASN A 152 -3.38 1.48 -16.66
N ASN A 153 -2.50 1.50 -15.66
CA ASN A 153 -1.42 2.48 -15.57
C ASN A 153 -0.16 1.84 -14.95
N PRO A 154 1.04 2.11 -15.50
CA PRO A 154 2.29 1.55 -14.97
C PRO A 154 2.55 1.94 -13.51
N ASN A 155 2.17 3.15 -13.09
CA ASN A 155 2.31 3.58 -11.69
C ASN A 155 1.43 2.75 -10.75
N GLN A 156 0.29 2.20 -11.21
CA GLN A 156 -0.52 1.28 -10.41
C GLN A 156 0.21 -0.04 -10.17
N LEU A 157 0.89 -0.59 -11.19
CA LEU A 157 1.74 -1.78 -11.05
C LEU A 157 2.88 -1.53 -10.06
N GLY A 158 3.58 -0.40 -10.20
CA GLY A 158 4.66 -0.01 -9.30
C GLY A 158 4.19 0.13 -7.85
N TYR A 159 3.08 0.84 -7.62
CA TYR A 159 2.52 1.03 -6.28
C TYR A 159 1.99 -0.25 -5.66
N HIS A 160 1.28 -1.08 -6.44
CA HIS A 160 0.79 -2.36 -5.96
C HIS A 160 1.96 -3.26 -5.55
N SER A 161 3.02 -3.33 -6.36
CA SER A 161 4.22 -4.11 -6.03
C SER A 161 4.93 -3.58 -4.78
N LEU A 162 4.96 -2.26 -4.57
CA LEU A 162 5.46 -1.62 -3.35
C LEU A 162 4.63 -2.01 -2.11
N LEU A 163 3.29 -1.99 -2.21
CA LEU A 163 2.40 -2.40 -1.11
C LEU A 163 2.50 -3.90 -0.81
N CYS A 164 2.60 -4.74 -1.84
CA CYS A 164 2.84 -6.18 -1.69
C CYS A 164 4.17 -6.45 -0.97
N THR A 165 5.21 -5.68 -1.30
CA THR A 165 6.50 -5.74 -0.60
C THR A 165 6.33 -5.40 0.87
N ALA A 166 5.66 -4.29 1.19
CA ALA A 166 5.42 -3.87 2.57
C ALA A 166 4.62 -4.92 3.37
N LEU A 167 3.56 -5.48 2.78
CA LEU A 167 2.77 -6.56 3.38
C LEU A 167 3.61 -7.82 3.60
N MET A 168 4.38 -8.26 2.60
CA MET A 168 5.23 -9.45 2.73
C MET A 168 6.30 -9.28 3.82
N LEU A 169 6.97 -8.13 3.87
CA LEU A 169 7.96 -7.82 4.90
C LEU A 169 7.32 -7.81 6.29
N PHE A 170 6.22 -7.09 6.48
CA PHE A 170 5.49 -7.07 7.74
C PHE A 170 5.06 -8.49 8.17
N LEU A 171 4.35 -9.21 7.32
CA LEU A 171 3.77 -10.51 7.63
C LEU A 171 4.86 -11.57 7.91
N SER A 172 5.97 -11.55 7.17
CA SER A 172 7.08 -12.49 7.37
C SER A 172 7.73 -12.41 8.75
N GLN A 173 7.59 -11.26 9.43
CA GLN A 173 8.08 -11.08 10.80
C GLN A 173 7.06 -11.55 11.86
N ARG A 174 5.80 -11.79 11.47
CA ARG A 174 4.69 -12.12 12.38
C ARG A 174 4.19 -13.55 12.26
N THR A 175 4.53 -14.23 11.17
CA THR A 175 4.16 -15.63 10.94
C THR A 175 5.31 -16.42 10.33
N ALA A 176 5.31 -17.72 10.54
CA ALA A 176 6.30 -18.60 9.93
C ALA A 176 6.07 -18.67 8.42
N VAL A 177 7.01 -18.14 7.65
CA VAL A 177 7.02 -18.21 6.19
C VAL A 177 8.25 -18.97 5.72
N ARG A 178 8.12 -19.68 4.59
CA ARG A 178 9.26 -20.34 3.96
C ARG A 178 10.19 -19.26 3.40
N LYS A 179 11.48 -19.32 3.74
CA LYS A 179 12.48 -18.32 3.29
C LYS A 179 12.47 -18.14 1.77
N ILE A 180 12.30 -19.22 1.03
CA ILE A 180 12.27 -19.21 -0.44
C ILE A 180 11.08 -18.40 -0.98
N THR A 181 9.90 -18.45 -0.36
CA THR A 181 8.74 -17.69 -0.87
C THR A 181 8.90 -16.20 -0.58
N LEU A 182 9.56 -15.84 0.53
CA LEU A 182 9.90 -14.44 0.80
C LEU A 182 10.90 -13.92 -0.22
N ILE A 183 12.00 -14.65 -0.45
CA ILE A 183 13.02 -14.25 -1.42
C ILE A 183 12.44 -14.14 -2.83
N LEU A 184 11.67 -15.13 -3.28
CA LEU A 184 11.03 -15.10 -4.60
C LEU A 184 10.01 -13.98 -4.72
N GLY A 185 9.17 -13.74 -3.70
CA GLY A 185 8.18 -12.67 -3.75
C GLY A 185 8.81 -11.28 -3.75
N LEU A 186 9.88 -11.07 -2.97
CA LEU A 186 10.65 -9.83 -3.02
C LEU A 186 11.33 -9.67 -4.40
N PHE A 187 11.94 -10.72 -4.93
CA PHE A 187 12.55 -10.70 -6.26
C PHE A 187 11.54 -10.34 -7.36
N PHE A 188 10.37 -10.98 -7.38
CA PHE A 188 9.31 -10.71 -8.37
C PHE A 188 8.71 -9.31 -8.22
N THR A 189 8.43 -8.85 -6.99
CA THR A 189 7.99 -7.46 -6.78
C THR A 189 9.05 -6.46 -7.23
N GLY A 190 10.33 -6.76 -7.06
CA GLY A 190 11.44 -5.94 -7.58
C GLY A 190 11.43 -5.85 -9.10
N ILE A 191 11.27 -6.99 -9.80
CA ILE A 191 11.13 -7.01 -11.25
C ILE A 191 9.93 -6.16 -11.70
N LEU A 192 8.76 -6.33 -11.07
CA LEU A 192 7.54 -5.61 -11.44
C LEU A 192 7.64 -4.09 -11.17
N VAL A 193 8.27 -3.69 -10.05
CA VAL A 193 8.56 -2.27 -9.78
C VAL A 193 9.45 -1.68 -10.87
N MET A 194 10.51 -2.39 -11.28
CA MET A 194 11.39 -1.92 -12.36
C MET A 194 10.68 -1.90 -13.72
N ALA A 195 9.89 -2.93 -14.04
CA ALA A 195 9.13 -3.02 -15.27
C ALA A 195 8.10 -1.88 -15.43
N SER A 196 7.61 -1.33 -14.32
CA SER A 196 6.73 -0.15 -14.33
C SER A 196 7.43 1.15 -14.78
N LEU A 197 8.77 1.20 -14.67
CA LEU A 197 9.60 2.39 -14.83
C LEU A 197 9.09 3.61 -14.03
N SER A 198 8.41 3.36 -12.91
CA SER A 198 7.91 4.39 -12.00
C SER A 198 9.02 4.79 -11.03
N LYS A 199 9.67 5.93 -11.30
CA LYS A 199 10.71 6.52 -10.42
C LYS A 199 10.24 6.60 -8.96
N ALA A 200 8.98 6.97 -8.79
CA ALA A 200 8.30 7.07 -7.51
C ALA A 200 8.15 5.74 -6.76
N ALA A 201 8.09 4.59 -7.44
CA ALA A 201 8.00 3.28 -6.82
C ALA A 201 9.38 2.63 -6.63
N ILE A 202 10.30 2.86 -7.57
CA ILE A 202 11.65 2.29 -7.55
C ILE A 202 12.43 2.75 -6.32
N ILE A 203 12.48 4.06 -6.07
CA ILE A 203 13.26 4.62 -4.95
C ILE A 203 12.76 4.08 -3.60
N PRO A 204 11.47 4.19 -3.24
CA PRO A 204 10.99 3.68 -1.96
C PRO A 204 11.10 2.17 -1.81
N TYR A 205 11.00 1.41 -2.90
CA TYR A 205 11.19 -0.04 -2.86
C TYR A 205 12.60 -0.39 -2.38
N PHE A 206 13.63 0.22 -2.97
CA PHE A 206 15.02 -0.04 -2.56
C PHE A 206 15.33 0.48 -1.16
N VAL A 207 14.82 1.66 -0.79
CA VAL A 207 14.96 2.20 0.57
C VAL A 207 14.33 1.26 1.60
N MET A 208 13.14 0.71 1.31
CA MET A 208 12.45 -0.23 2.17
C MET A 208 13.23 -1.54 2.34
N LEU A 209 13.80 -2.09 1.26
CA LEU A 209 14.65 -3.28 1.33
C LEU A 209 15.93 -3.03 2.12
N LEU A 210 16.61 -1.90 1.87
CA LEU A 210 17.83 -1.52 2.55
C LEU A 210 17.58 -1.39 4.05
N TYR A 211 16.52 -0.69 4.44
CA TYR A 211 16.15 -0.54 5.85
C TYR A 211 15.85 -1.90 6.49
N TYR A 212 15.08 -2.75 5.82
CA TYR A 212 14.82 -4.11 6.30
C TYR A 212 16.11 -4.90 6.52
N ILE A 213 17.06 -4.85 5.58
CA ILE A 213 18.38 -5.49 5.70
C ILE A 213 19.16 -4.96 6.92
N LEU A 214 19.21 -3.64 7.10
CA LEU A 214 20.02 -2.99 8.13
C LEU A 214 19.46 -3.21 9.55
N ILE A 215 18.13 -3.15 9.68
CA ILE A 215 17.44 -3.20 10.98
C ILE A 215 17.16 -4.63 11.41
N TYR A 216 17.05 -5.58 10.45
CA TYR A 216 16.80 -6.98 10.75
C TYR A 216 18.05 -7.69 11.31
N LYS A 217 18.45 -7.32 12.53
CA LYS A 217 19.41 -8.05 13.38
C LYS A 217 18.66 -8.90 14.41
N LYS A 218 18.75 -10.24 14.27
CA LYS A 218 19.15 -11.19 15.35
C LYS A 218 18.97 -12.69 15.08
N LYS A 219 18.35 -13.17 13.97
CA LYS A 219 18.14 -14.64 13.82
C LYS A 219 18.48 -15.29 12.47
N ASN A 220 18.58 -14.56 11.36
CA ASN A 220 18.82 -15.19 10.04
C ASN A 220 19.78 -14.40 9.16
N ARG A 221 21.09 -14.46 9.46
CA ARG A 221 22.16 -13.79 8.67
C ARG A 221 22.17 -14.18 7.18
N CYS A 222 21.69 -15.38 6.83
CA CYS A 222 21.64 -15.87 5.46
C CYS A 222 20.63 -15.10 4.58
N ILE A 223 19.44 -14.78 5.09
CA ILE A 223 18.43 -14.01 4.32
C ILE A 223 18.94 -12.59 4.08
N VAL A 224 19.53 -11.96 5.09
CA VAL A 224 20.10 -10.62 4.99
C VAL A 224 21.22 -10.58 3.96
N ARG A 225 22.10 -11.60 3.92
CA ARG A 225 23.14 -11.73 2.89
C ARG A 225 22.56 -11.90 1.50
N ILE A 226 21.57 -12.79 1.31
CA ILE A 226 20.91 -12.98 0.01
C ILE A 226 20.21 -11.70 -0.44
N MET A 227 19.47 -11.03 0.44
CA MET A 227 18.82 -9.76 0.12
C MET A 227 19.83 -8.66 -0.23
N PHE A 228 20.97 -8.60 0.48
CA PHE A 228 22.07 -7.72 0.13
C PHE A 228 22.62 -8.05 -1.27
N PHE A 229 22.88 -9.32 -1.57
CA PHE A 229 23.32 -9.74 -2.90
C PHE A 229 22.25 -9.49 -3.98
N ILE A 230 20.96 -9.58 -3.67
CA ILE A 230 19.88 -9.22 -4.59
C ILE A 230 19.92 -7.71 -4.85
N VAL A 231 19.97 -6.86 -3.82
CA VAL A 231 20.05 -5.41 -3.97
C VAL A 231 21.31 -5.02 -4.75
N VAL A 232 22.46 -5.61 -4.42
CA VAL A 232 23.74 -5.38 -5.10
C VAL A 232 23.71 -5.91 -6.53
N ALA A 233 23.18 -7.10 -6.79
CA ALA A 233 23.06 -7.65 -8.14
C ALA A 233 22.11 -6.81 -8.99
N PHE A 234 21.00 -6.30 -8.41
CA PHE A 234 20.11 -5.38 -9.09
C PHE A 234 20.75 -4.02 -9.35
N PHE A 235 21.51 -3.48 -8.40
CA PHE A 235 22.28 -2.25 -8.58
C PHE A 235 23.36 -2.41 -9.65
N LEU A 236 24.12 -3.52 -9.62
CA LEU A 236 25.13 -3.85 -10.62
C LEU A 236 24.51 -4.11 -12.00
N LEU A 237 23.37 -4.79 -12.09
CA LEU A 237 22.62 -4.95 -13.33
C LEU A 237 22.15 -3.60 -13.88
N SER A 238 21.70 -2.69 -13.01
CA SER A 238 21.32 -1.33 -13.41
C SER A 238 22.52 -0.49 -13.86
N LEU A 239 23.71 -0.72 -13.29
CA LEU A 239 24.96 -0.07 -13.70
C LEU A 239 25.53 -0.66 -14.99
N LEU A 240 25.44 -1.97 -15.21
CA LEU A 240 25.84 -2.62 -16.47
C LEU A 240 24.99 -2.17 -17.67
N LEU A 241 23.81 -1.62 -17.40
CA LEU A 241 22.89 -1.02 -18.37
C LEU A 241 23.20 0.48 -18.61
N LEU A 242 24.36 0.99 -18.20
CA LEU A 242 24.88 2.32 -18.55
C LEU A 242 26.38 2.18 -18.92
N PRO A 243 26.96 2.89 -19.90
CA PRO A 243 26.46 3.33 -21.21
C PRO A 243 27.40 2.96 -22.39
N ASP A 244 28.38 2.04 -22.23
CA ASP A 244 29.40 1.80 -23.28
C ASP A 244 29.33 0.40 -23.91
N LEU A 245 28.27 0.14 -24.68
CA LEU A 245 28.31 -0.88 -25.74
C LEU A 245 27.47 -0.40 -26.93
N TYR A 246 28.17 0.00 -27.99
CA TYR A 246 27.64 0.43 -29.29
C TYR A 246 26.58 -0.52 -29.91
N ILE A 247 26.55 -1.77 -29.44
CA ILE A 247 25.62 -2.84 -29.86
C ILE A 247 24.23 -2.71 -29.18
N LEU A 248 24.11 -2.01 -28.05
CA LEU A 248 22.86 -1.84 -27.28
C LEU A 248 22.02 -0.62 -27.70
N LYS A 249 22.49 0.22 -28.63
CA LYS A 249 21.72 1.37 -29.16
C LYS A 249 20.43 0.96 -29.91
N GLN A 250 20.29 -0.32 -30.29
CA GLN A 250 19.04 -0.87 -30.84
C GLN A 250 18.11 -1.47 -29.76
N GLY A 251 18.52 -1.54 -28.50
CA GLY A 251 17.71 -2.08 -27.41
C GLY A 251 16.64 -1.09 -26.95
N THR A 252 15.37 -1.37 -27.27
CA THR A 252 14.20 -0.58 -26.85
C THR A 252 14.16 -0.31 -25.34
N LEU A 253 14.69 -1.23 -24.52
CA LEU A 253 14.81 -1.07 -23.07
C LEU A 253 15.79 0.03 -22.65
N LEU A 254 17.02 0.01 -23.19
CA LEU A 254 18.05 0.97 -22.84
C LEU A 254 17.63 2.38 -23.27
N TYR A 255 17.04 2.48 -24.45
CA TYR A 255 16.44 3.72 -24.93
C TYR A 255 15.38 4.23 -23.96
N SER A 256 14.42 3.39 -23.55
CA SER A 256 13.37 3.81 -22.62
C SER A 256 13.88 4.18 -21.24
N VAL A 257 14.87 3.47 -20.70
CA VAL A 257 15.49 3.85 -19.42
C VAL A 257 16.23 5.18 -19.57
N ASN A 258 17.07 5.35 -20.58
CA ASN A 258 17.79 6.59 -20.84
C ASN A 258 16.83 7.75 -21.09
N HIS A 259 15.75 7.53 -21.84
CA HIS A 259 14.69 8.51 -22.09
C HIS A 259 13.98 8.89 -20.78
N ARG A 260 13.69 7.94 -19.89
CA ARG A 260 13.09 8.26 -18.58
C ARG A 260 14.05 9.04 -17.69
N ILE A 261 15.36 8.76 -17.74
CA ILE A 261 16.39 9.50 -17.01
C ILE A 261 16.53 10.92 -17.58
N SER A 262 16.59 11.07 -18.91
CA SER A 262 16.72 12.36 -19.57
C SER A 262 15.50 13.26 -19.38
N LEU A 263 14.32 12.67 -19.14
CA LEU A 263 13.09 13.40 -18.83
C LEU A 263 12.87 13.70 -17.34
N ILE A 264 13.84 13.40 -16.45
CA ILE A 264 13.72 13.78 -15.03
C ILE A 264 13.57 15.31 -14.94
N GLY A 265 12.43 15.76 -14.42
CA GLY A 265 12.14 17.18 -14.18
C GLY A 265 11.52 17.91 -15.38
N THR A 266 11.44 17.29 -16.56
CA THR A 266 10.88 17.89 -17.78
C THR A 266 9.62 17.19 -18.30
N ASP A 267 9.33 15.96 -17.84
CA ASP A 267 8.10 15.24 -18.18
C ASP A 267 6.88 15.97 -17.58
N THR A 268 5.74 15.96 -18.28
CA THR A 268 4.51 16.65 -17.83
C THR A 268 4.13 16.20 -16.43
N ASP A 269 4.21 14.90 -16.17
CA ASP A 269 3.89 14.26 -14.90
C ASP A 269 4.99 14.40 -13.84
N ASP A 270 6.20 14.85 -14.21
CA ASP A 270 7.32 15.08 -13.30
C ASP A 270 7.36 16.52 -12.76
N SER A 271 6.77 17.48 -13.49
CA SER A 271 6.66 18.87 -13.06
C SER A 271 5.72 19.05 -11.84
N LEU A 272 6.02 20.03 -10.99
CA LEU A 272 5.13 20.39 -9.87
C LEU A 272 3.72 20.78 -10.37
N ALA A 273 3.66 21.53 -11.48
CA ALA A 273 2.40 21.95 -12.10
C ALA A 273 1.57 20.76 -12.59
N GLY A 274 2.15 19.83 -13.35
CA GLY A 274 1.44 18.66 -13.86
C GLY A 274 1.03 17.66 -12.76
N ARG A 275 1.67 17.71 -11.60
CA ARG A 275 1.24 16.97 -10.39
C ARG A 275 0.13 17.68 -9.59
N GLY A 276 -0.17 18.93 -9.94
CA GLY A 276 -1.19 19.76 -9.29
C GLY A 276 -0.67 20.65 -8.16
N TYR A 277 0.63 20.67 -7.86
CA TYR A 277 1.18 21.45 -6.73
C TYR A 277 1.00 22.96 -6.88
N THR A 278 0.93 23.49 -8.10
CA THR A 278 0.62 24.91 -8.35
C THR A 278 -0.74 25.30 -7.79
N ARG A 279 -1.71 24.39 -7.81
CA ARG A 279 -3.06 24.61 -7.27
C ARG A 279 -3.07 24.88 -5.77
N LEU A 280 -2.05 24.45 -5.02
CA LEU A 280 -1.96 24.80 -3.59
C LEU A 280 -1.76 26.31 -3.40
N LEU A 281 -1.09 26.98 -4.35
CA LEU A 281 -0.92 28.42 -4.35
C LEU A 281 -2.20 29.12 -4.81
N ASP A 282 -2.83 28.59 -5.86
CA ASP A 282 -4.06 29.17 -6.44
C ASP A 282 -5.26 29.11 -5.47
N TYR A 283 -5.31 28.10 -4.60
CA TYR A 283 -6.39 27.89 -3.65
C TYR A 283 -5.93 27.99 -2.18
N LEU A 284 -4.92 28.83 -1.89
CA LEU A 284 -4.33 28.98 -0.56
C LEU A 284 -5.36 29.27 0.54
N ALA A 285 -6.34 30.14 0.25
CA ALA A 285 -7.40 30.54 1.17
C ALA A 285 -8.27 29.36 1.66
N TYR A 286 -8.33 28.28 0.89
CA TYR A 286 -9.12 27.12 1.22
C TYR A 286 -8.34 26.04 1.97
N LEU A 287 -7.01 26.13 2.11
CA LEU A 287 -6.21 25.11 2.80
C LEU A 287 -6.61 24.80 4.26
N PRO A 288 -7.24 25.69 5.05
CA PRO A 288 -7.70 25.31 6.38
C PRO A 288 -8.73 24.18 6.36
N VAL A 289 -9.67 24.20 5.39
CA VAL A 289 -10.84 23.31 5.34
C VAL A 289 -10.93 22.45 4.06
N GLY A 290 -10.17 22.77 3.03
CA GLY A 290 -10.15 22.08 1.75
C GLY A 290 -11.27 22.49 0.79
N ILE A 291 -11.07 22.14 -0.48
CA ILE A 291 -11.99 22.45 -1.57
C ILE A 291 -12.84 21.26 -2.05
N GLY A 292 -12.88 20.16 -1.30
CA GLY A 292 -13.47 18.90 -1.74
C GLY A 292 -12.66 18.23 -2.86
N GLU A 293 -12.86 16.93 -3.04
CA GLU A 293 -12.17 16.13 -4.07
C GLU A 293 -13.15 15.79 -5.20
N GLY A 294 -12.75 16.03 -6.46
CA GLY A 294 -13.60 15.79 -7.62
C GLY A 294 -13.88 17.06 -8.43
N ALA A 295 -14.90 16.97 -9.30
CA ALA A 295 -15.30 18.04 -10.22
C ALA A 295 -14.09 18.71 -10.89
N TYR A 296 -13.17 17.90 -11.44
CA TYR A 296 -11.83 18.35 -11.83
C TYR A 296 -11.79 19.40 -12.94
N TYR A 297 -12.92 19.64 -13.62
CA TYR A 297 -13.09 20.71 -14.60
C TYR A 297 -12.93 22.11 -13.99
N ARG A 298 -13.05 22.25 -12.65
CA ARG A 298 -12.92 23.53 -11.95
C ARG A 298 -11.49 23.98 -11.68
N PHE A 299 -10.52 23.12 -11.99
CA PHE A 299 -9.10 23.39 -11.76
C PHE A 299 -8.40 23.75 -13.06
N GLU A 300 -7.37 24.59 -12.96
CA GLU A 300 -6.48 24.91 -14.07
C GLU A 300 -5.05 24.45 -13.75
N PRO A 301 -4.44 23.54 -14.54
CA PRO A 301 -5.08 22.72 -15.58
C PRO A 301 -6.09 21.74 -14.97
N PRO A 302 -7.11 21.27 -15.72
CA PRO A 302 -8.08 20.30 -15.21
C PRO A 302 -7.44 18.93 -14.97
N GLY A 303 -7.79 18.27 -13.88
CA GLY A 303 -7.33 16.89 -13.60
C GLY A 303 -7.26 16.53 -12.11
N GLU A 304 -7.01 15.25 -11.81
CA GLU A 304 -6.84 14.78 -10.43
C GLU A 304 -5.55 15.35 -9.82
N PHE A 305 -5.52 15.55 -8.50
CA PHE A 305 -4.27 15.86 -7.82
C PHE A 305 -3.43 14.58 -7.70
N HIS A 306 -2.23 14.59 -8.26
CA HIS A 306 -1.43 13.38 -8.36
C HIS A 306 -0.75 13.00 -7.06
N SER A 307 -0.49 13.88 -6.09
CA SER A 307 0.08 13.53 -4.78
C SER A 307 -0.98 13.04 -3.77
N THR A 308 -0.68 12.01 -2.97
CA THR A 308 -1.51 11.60 -1.82
C THR A 308 -1.63 12.72 -0.78
N LEU A 309 -0.49 13.24 -0.31
CA LEU A 309 -0.47 14.27 0.72
C LEU A 309 -0.98 15.61 0.17
N GLY A 310 -0.59 15.96 -1.07
CA GLY A 310 -1.08 17.15 -1.74
C GLY A 310 -2.59 17.10 -2.01
N ASN A 311 -3.13 15.94 -2.41
CA ASN A 311 -4.57 15.77 -2.58
C ASN A 311 -5.32 15.92 -1.26
N LEU A 312 -4.84 15.31 -0.17
CA LEU A 312 -5.47 15.49 1.14
C LEU A 312 -5.44 16.95 1.60
N LEU A 313 -4.31 17.64 1.40
CA LEU A 313 -4.16 19.04 1.77
C LEU A 313 -5.04 19.96 0.93
N LEU A 314 -5.09 19.79 -0.39
CA LEU A 314 -5.93 20.63 -1.26
C LEU A 314 -7.41 20.33 -1.04
N SER A 315 -7.80 19.06 -1.12
CA SER A 315 -9.21 18.64 -1.11
C SER A 315 -9.84 18.71 0.28
N TYR A 316 -9.08 18.47 1.34
CA TYR A 316 -9.61 18.38 2.71
C TYR A 316 -8.89 19.28 3.71
N GLY A 317 -7.93 20.08 3.25
CA GLY A 317 -7.25 21.03 4.10
C GLY A 317 -6.38 20.40 5.18
N ILE A 318 -5.94 21.25 6.10
CA ILE A 318 -5.13 20.88 7.26
C ILE A 318 -5.90 19.92 8.17
N ILE A 319 -7.23 20.03 8.26
CA ILE A 319 -8.05 19.14 9.07
C ILE A 319 -8.02 17.71 8.53
N GLY A 320 -8.25 17.53 7.22
CA GLY A 320 -8.24 16.20 6.60
C GLY A 320 -6.86 15.57 6.61
N LEU A 321 -5.82 16.33 6.24
CA LEU A 321 -4.43 15.88 6.33
C LEU A 321 -4.04 15.53 7.78
N GLY A 322 -4.41 16.38 8.74
CA GLY A 322 -4.14 16.18 10.17
C GLY A 322 -4.78 14.90 10.70
N CYS A 323 -6.04 14.62 10.33
CA CYS A 323 -6.69 13.36 10.67
C CYS A 323 -5.95 12.15 10.08
N PHE A 324 -5.54 12.23 8.81
CA PHE A 324 -4.76 11.16 8.18
C PHE A 324 -3.42 10.91 8.86
N LEU A 325 -2.66 11.97 9.16
CA LEU A 325 -1.39 11.86 9.87
C LEU A 325 -1.59 11.37 11.31
N MET A 326 -2.68 11.76 11.98
CA MET A 326 -3.04 11.26 13.30
C MET A 326 -3.33 9.77 13.28
N MET A 327 -4.00 9.25 12.24
CA MET A 327 -4.17 7.80 12.06
C MET A 327 -2.83 7.09 11.99
N LEU A 328 -1.91 7.56 11.13
CA LEU A 328 -0.56 6.99 11.02
C LEU A 328 0.17 7.04 12.36
N TYR A 329 0.12 8.18 13.06
CA TYR A 329 0.74 8.34 14.37
C TYR A 329 0.18 7.36 15.41
N ILE A 330 -1.13 7.16 15.47
CA ILE A 330 -1.76 6.20 16.40
C ILE A 330 -1.27 4.78 16.13
N VAL A 331 -1.24 4.38 14.86
CA VAL A 331 -0.77 3.04 14.44
C VAL A 331 0.70 2.85 14.80
N LEU A 332 1.55 3.81 14.44
CA LEU A 332 2.99 3.76 14.64
C LEU A 332 3.36 3.80 16.12
N LYS A 333 2.73 4.68 16.90
CA LYS A 333 2.96 4.79 18.34
C LYS A 333 2.61 3.51 19.05
N LYS A 334 1.46 2.89 18.72
CA LYS A 334 1.06 1.61 19.35
C LYS A 334 2.02 0.47 18.99
N ASN A 335 2.64 0.52 17.80
CA ASN A 335 3.64 -0.43 17.36
C ASN A 335 5.10 -0.01 17.68
N ASN A 336 5.31 0.93 18.61
CA ASN A 336 6.64 1.42 18.99
C ASN A 336 7.53 1.80 17.79
N TYR A 337 6.92 2.34 16.73
CA TYR A 337 7.56 2.76 15.48
C TYR A 337 8.32 1.66 14.72
N GLN A 338 8.11 0.37 15.03
CA GLN A 338 8.81 -0.74 14.38
C GLN A 338 8.61 -0.75 12.85
N GLU A 339 7.41 -0.41 12.40
CA GLU A 339 7.03 -0.43 10.97
C GLU A 339 7.02 0.98 10.35
N LEU A 340 7.66 1.96 10.99
CA LEU A 340 7.74 3.34 10.48
C LEU A 340 8.30 3.37 9.05
N TYR A 341 9.33 2.58 8.77
CA TYR A 341 9.97 2.53 7.45
C TYR A 341 9.01 2.10 6.33
N LEU A 342 8.06 1.18 6.60
CA LEU A 342 7.06 0.75 5.62
C LEU A 342 6.18 1.93 5.21
N PHE A 343 5.65 2.65 6.20
CA PHE A 343 4.77 3.78 5.96
C PHE A 343 5.53 4.97 5.37
N LEU A 344 6.76 5.25 5.80
CA LEU A 344 7.59 6.31 5.20
C LEU A 344 7.87 6.03 3.72
N CYS A 345 8.18 4.80 3.34
CA CYS A 345 8.40 4.44 1.93
C CYS A 345 7.11 4.56 1.10
N ILE A 346 5.96 4.16 1.66
CA ILE A 346 4.66 4.35 1.01
C ILE A 346 4.32 5.85 0.87
N LEU A 347 4.59 6.66 1.89
CA LEU A 347 4.40 8.12 1.84
C LEU A 347 5.35 8.80 0.85
N LEU A 348 6.58 8.29 0.69
CA LEU A 348 7.54 8.80 -0.28
C LEU A 348 7.02 8.61 -1.72
N TYR A 349 6.42 7.46 -2.03
CA TYR A 349 5.63 7.28 -3.26
C TYR A 349 4.45 8.28 -3.29
N GLY A 350 3.76 8.41 -2.15
CA GLY A 350 2.63 9.30 -1.93
C GLY A 350 2.90 10.80 -2.18
N LEU A 351 4.16 11.26 -2.18
CA LEU A 351 4.50 12.64 -2.54
C LEU A 351 4.23 12.93 -4.02
N THR A 352 4.34 11.92 -4.86
CA THR A 352 4.30 12.08 -6.31
C THR A 352 3.03 11.48 -6.92
N HIS A 353 2.46 10.47 -6.26
CA HIS A 353 1.34 9.69 -6.75
C HIS A 353 0.26 9.48 -5.67
N ASN A 354 -1.00 9.35 -6.11
CA ASN A 354 -2.15 9.31 -5.21
C ASN A 354 -2.50 7.85 -4.94
N GLY A 355 -1.94 7.35 -3.84
CA GLY A 355 -2.07 5.97 -3.40
C GLY A 355 -3.11 5.75 -2.31
N ILE A 356 -3.76 6.82 -1.82
CA ILE A 356 -4.67 6.72 -0.66
C ILE A 356 -5.91 5.90 -0.97
N ARG A 357 -6.34 5.86 -2.24
CA ARG A 357 -7.51 5.11 -2.66
C ARG A 357 -7.26 3.59 -2.74
N ASN A 358 -6.03 3.12 -2.56
CA ASN A 358 -5.69 1.69 -2.67
C ASN A 358 -5.95 0.93 -1.35
N PRO A 359 -6.79 -0.13 -1.36
CA PRO A 359 -7.18 -0.85 -0.14
C PRO A 359 -6.03 -1.58 0.56
N PHE A 360 -4.93 -1.91 -0.12
CA PHE A 360 -3.81 -2.60 0.53
C PHE A 360 -3.07 -1.72 1.54
N LEU A 361 -3.07 -0.39 1.35
CA LEU A 361 -2.58 0.56 2.37
C LEU A 361 -3.40 0.46 3.65
N TRP A 362 -4.72 0.47 3.52
CA TRP A 362 -5.67 0.41 4.63
C TRP A 362 -5.69 -0.96 5.32
N MET A 363 -5.53 -2.03 4.55
CA MET A 363 -5.31 -3.38 5.08
C MET A 363 -4.02 -3.42 5.90
N LEU A 364 -2.91 -2.87 5.41
CA LEU A 364 -1.65 -2.81 6.16
C LEU A 364 -1.82 -2.02 7.47
N LEU A 365 -2.48 -0.85 7.44
CA LEU A 365 -2.79 -0.06 8.64
C LEU A 365 -3.55 -0.88 9.69
N GLY A 366 -4.64 -1.54 9.27
CA GLY A 366 -5.47 -2.35 10.16
C GLY A 366 -4.71 -3.54 10.74
N LEU A 367 -3.92 -4.25 9.94
CA LEU A 367 -3.14 -5.41 10.40
C LEU A 367 -2.02 -5.00 11.37
N VAL A 368 -1.30 -3.91 11.09
CA VAL A 368 -0.23 -3.40 11.96
C VAL A 368 -0.79 -3.00 13.32
N TYR A 369 -1.90 -2.24 13.32
CA TYR A 369 -2.51 -1.80 14.57
C TYR A 369 -3.07 -2.98 15.38
N ALA A 370 -3.75 -3.92 14.71
CA ALA A 370 -4.32 -5.08 15.39
C ALA A 370 -3.25 -6.00 16.00
N ASP A 371 -2.13 -6.23 15.31
CA ASP A 371 -0.98 -6.96 15.84
C ASP A 371 -0.41 -6.29 17.09
N SER A 372 -0.23 -4.97 17.04
CA SER A 372 0.37 -4.19 18.14
C SER A 372 -0.47 -4.21 19.42
N ILE A 373 -1.80 -4.29 19.32
CA ILE A 373 -2.70 -4.44 20.46
C ILE A 373 -2.56 -5.84 21.08
N CYS A 374 -2.64 -6.88 20.27
CA CYS A 374 -2.55 -8.25 20.79
C CYS A 374 -1.19 -8.54 21.46
N ARG A 375 -0.11 -7.93 20.97
CA ARG A 375 1.22 -8.03 21.60
C ARG A 375 1.32 -7.30 22.94
N SER A 376 0.62 -6.17 23.10
CA SER A 376 0.62 -5.47 24.39
C SER A 376 -0.20 -6.19 25.46
N ASP A 377 -1.14 -7.05 25.04
CA ASP A 377 -1.98 -7.84 25.95
C ASP A 377 -1.37 -9.22 26.27
N GLU A 378 -0.35 -9.68 25.52
CA GLU A 378 0.47 -10.82 25.93
C GLU A 378 1.30 -10.40 27.15
N PRO A 379 1.10 -11.00 28.35
CA PRO A 379 1.90 -10.64 29.52
C PRO A 379 3.36 -10.81 29.15
N SER A 380 4.14 -9.75 29.35
CA SER A 380 5.59 -9.79 29.22
C SER A 380 6.04 -11.05 29.93
N LYS A 381 6.58 -12.02 29.19
CA LYS A 381 7.41 -13.04 29.83
C LYS A 381 8.52 -12.25 30.50
N LEU A 382 8.36 -12.03 31.81
CA LEU A 382 9.39 -11.48 32.67
C LEU A 382 10.68 -12.23 32.33
N PRO A 383 11.82 -11.55 32.19
CA PRO A 383 13.09 -12.26 32.17
C PRO A 383 13.09 -13.12 33.44
N ILE A 384 13.19 -14.44 33.25
CA ILE A 384 13.38 -15.39 34.34
C ILE A 384 14.53 -14.83 35.17
N THR A 385 14.23 -14.50 36.41
CA THR A 385 15.16 -13.96 37.39
C THR A 385 16.37 -14.88 37.46
N ALA A 386 17.56 -14.27 37.39
CA ALA A 386 18.83 -14.92 37.59
C ALA A 386 19.08 -15.16 39.11
N ASP A 387 18.17 -15.85 39.78
CA ASP A 387 18.30 -16.23 41.21
C ASP A 387 18.31 -17.75 41.40
N ALA A 388 18.86 -18.47 40.43
CA ALA A 388 19.14 -19.90 40.57
C ALA A 388 20.58 -20.17 40.16
N LEU A 389 21.54 -19.65 40.94
CA LEU A 389 22.93 -20.11 41.01
C LEU A 389 23.63 -19.35 42.15
N GLY A 390 23.88 -20.02 43.28
CA GLY A 390 24.87 -19.59 44.27
C GLY A 390 24.35 -19.51 45.71
N GLY A 391 24.27 -20.66 46.39
CA GLY A 391 23.94 -20.73 47.81
C GLY A 391 23.88 -22.13 48.36
N GLU A 392 24.90 -22.96 48.06
CA GLU A 392 25.50 -23.98 48.93
C GLU A 392 26.75 -24.56 48.27
#